data_AF-A0A7W6HUQ9-F1
#
_entry.id   AF-A0A7W6HUQ9-F1
#
_cell.length_a   1.000
_cell.length_b   1.000
_cell.length_c   1.000
_cell.angle_alpha   90.00
_cell.angle_beta   90.00
_cell.angle_gamma   90.00
#
_symmetry.space_group_name_H-M   'P 1'
#
loop_
_entity.id
_entity.type
_entity.pdbx_description
1 polymer ?
#
loop_
_entity_poly.entity_id
_entity_poly.type
_entity_poly.pdbx_seq_one_letter_code
_entity_poly.pdbx_strand_id
1 'polypeptide(L)' 'MSHEETNSEVLNSIYADESPIPVIYQSGYLTIKDYDPRFENYILGFPNREVEE' A
#
# COMPACT_ATOMS: atom_id res chain seq x y z
N MET A 1 3.31 2.96 14.48
CA MET A 1 3.71 2.45 13.17
C MET A 1 2.44 1.97 12.47
N SER A 2 1.79 2.87 11.73
CA SER A 2 0.61 2.52 10.93
C SER A 2 1.06 1.69 9.73
N HIS A 3 0.36 0.60 9.47
CA HIS A 3 0.55 -0.22 8.28
C HIS A 3 -0.83 -0.36 7.63
N GLU A 4 -0.87 -0.34 6.31
CA GLU A 4 -2.12 -0.45 5.54
C GLU A 4 -2.14 -1.79 4.80
N GLU A 5 -3.27 -2.47 4.81
CA GLU A 5 -3.46 -3.76 4.13
C GLU A 5 -4.36 -3.58 2.89
N THR A 6 -3.93 -4.10 1.74
CA THR A 6 -4.70 -3.97 0.50
C THR A 6 -4.44 -5.15 -0.47
N ASN A 7 -5.27 -5.33 -1.50
CA ASN A 7 -5.13 -6.41 -2.49
C ASN A 7 -4.69 -5.85 -3.87
N SER A 8 -4.17 -6.72 -4.72
CA SER A 8 -3.77 -6.53 -6.12
C SER A 8 -4.80 -5.76 -6.95
N GLU A 9 -6.10 -6.02 -6.77
CA GLU A 9 -7.16 -5.35 -7.54
C GLU A 9 -7.20 -3.84 -7.26
N VAL A 10 -7.00 -3.46 -6.01
CA VAL A 10 -6.94 -2.06 -5.57
C VAL A 10 -5.64 -1.41 -6.05
N LEU A 11 -4.49 -2.07 -5.88
CA LEU A 11 -3.19 -1.55 -6.33
C LEU A 11 -3.12 -1.28 -7.84
N ASN A 12 -3.76 -2.13 -8.64
CA ASN A 12 -3.78 -2.02 -10.10
C ASN A 12 -4.89 -1.10 -10.62
N SER A 13 -5.80 -0.66 -9.76
CA SER A 13 -6.82 0.30 -10.14
C SER A 13 -6.21 1.70 -10.24
N ILE A 14 -6.11 2.21 -11.48
CA ILE A 14 -5.59 3.56 -11.77
C ILE A 14 -6.64 4.63 -11.37
N TYR A 15 -7.89 4.21 -11.15
CA TYR A 15 -9.02 5.02 -10.73
C TYR A 15 -9.91 4.25 -9.73
N ALA A 16 -9.39 3.89 -8.56
CA ALA A 16 -10.28 3.62 -7.43
C ALA A 16 -10.70 4.97 -6.86
N ASP A 17 -11.82 5.52 -7.34
CA ASP A 17 -12.37 6.84 -6.98
C ASP A 17 -12.57 7.07 -5.45
N GLU A 18 -12.33 6.07 -4.60
CA GLU A 18 -12.59 6.14 -3.15
C GLU A 18 -11.39 5.77 -2.25
N SER A 19 -10.28 5.25 -2.78
CA SER A 19 -9.12 4.88 -1.95
C SER A 19 -7.87 5.67 -2.34
N PRO A 20 -7.24 6.41 -1.41
CA PRO A 20 -5.99 7.12 -1.69
C PRO A 20 -4.79 6.17 -1.84
N ILE A 21 -4.92 4.89 -1.44
CA ILE A 21 -3.81 3.94 -1.36
C ILE A 21 -3.10 3.73 -2.71
N PRO A 22 -3.78 3.48 -3.84
CA PRO A 22 -3.12 3.25 -5.12
C PRO A 22 -2.29 4.46 -5.56
N VAL A 23 -2.78 5.68 -5.33
CA VAL A 23 -2.08 6.93 -5.66
C VAL A 23 -0.82 7.09 -4.81
N ILE A 24 -0.92 6.83 -3.50
CA ILE A 24 0.22 6.93 -2.57
C ILE A 24 1.27 5.85 -2.86
N TYR A 25 0.84 4.63 -3.20
CA TYR A 25 1.74 3.55 -3.62
C TYR A 25 2.43 3.87 -4.95
N GLN A 26 1.69 4.30 -5.97
CA GLN A 26 2.24 4.63 -7.29
C GLN A 26 3.18 5.85 -7.27
N SER A 27 2.94 6.80 -6.36
CA SER A 27 3.83 7.95 -6.15
C SER A 27 5.10 7.61 -5.36
N GLY A 28 5.21 6.39 -4.80
CA GLY A 28 6.40 5.90 -4.10
C GLY A 28 6.47 6.22 -2.60
N TYR A 29 5.39 6.75 -2.01
CA TYR A 29 5.32 7.00 -0.56
C TYR A 29 5.10 5.71 0.24
N LEU A 30 4.32 4.76 -0.30
CA LEU A 30 4.18 3.43 0.28
C LEU A 30 4.89 2.40 -0.61
N THR A 31 5.44 1.38 0.02
CA THR A 31 6.03 0.22 -0.67
C THR A 31 5.51 -1.07 -0.03
N ILE A 32 5.55 -2.17 -0.78
CA ILE A 32 5.20 -3.50 -0.26
C ILE A 32 6.25 -3.90 0.77
N LYS A 33 5.81 -4.14 2.01
CA LYS A 33 6.63 -4.63 3.11
C LYS A 33 6.53 -6.14 3.27
N ASP A 34 5.35 -6.68 3.03
CA ASP A 34 5.09 -8.11 3.13
C ASP A 34 3.87 -8.50 2.28
N TYR A 35 3.67 -9.80 2.11
CA TYR A 35 2.52 -10.39 1.43
C TYR A 35 1.98 -11.57 2.24
N ASP A 36 0.70 -11.52 2.59
CA ASP A 36 0.00 -12.64 3.20
C ASP A 36 -0.68 -13.50 2.11
N PRO A 37 -0.12 -14.67 1.75
CA PRO A 37 -0.68 -15.54 0.72
C PRO A 37 -1.98 -16.22 1.14
N ARG A 38 -2.35 -16.19 2.42
CA ARG A 38 -3.61 -16.80 2.91
C ARG A 38 -4.82 -15.95 2.54
N PHE A 39 -4.62 -14.64 2.49
CA PHE A 39 -5.66 -13.66 2.17
C PHE A 39 -5.39 -12.90 0.87
N GLU A 40 -4.27 -13.21 0.21
CA GLU A 40 -3.80 -12.52 -1.00
C GLU A 40 -3.62 -11.00 -0.80
N ASN A 41 -3.24 -10.61 0.41
CA ASN A 41 -3.11 -9.21 0.81
C ASN A 41 -1.65 -8.78 0.84
N TYR A 42 -1.39 -7.57 0.36
CA TYR A 42 -0.13 -6.87 0.54
C TYR A 42 -0.20 -5.97 1.76
N ILE A 43 0.88 -5.99 2.53
CA ILE A 43 1.11 -5.06 3.63
C ILE A 43 1.97 -3.92 3.10
N LEU A 44 1.45 -2.70 3.19
CA LEU A 44 2.11 -1.49 2.75
C LEU A 44 2.68 -0.70 3.94
N GLY A 45 3.83 -0.07 3.72
CA GLY A 45 4.43 0.83 4.70
C GLY A 45 5.43 1.79 4.07
N PHE A 46 5.81 2.83 4.82
CA PHE A 46 6.76 3.83 4.35
C PHE A 46 8.16 3.24 4.12
N PRO A 47 8.87 3.56 3.03
CA PRO A 47 10.20 3.05 2.75
C PRO A 47 11.27 3.62 3.69
N ASN A 48 11.12 4.88 4.11
CA ASN A 48 12.09 5.59 4.97
C ASN A 48 11.57 5.77 6.39
N ARG A 49 12.46 5.56 7.37
CA ARG A 49 12.23 5.91 8.79
C ARG A 49 12.05 7.41 9.03
N GLU A 50 12.46 8.26 8.08
CA GLU A 50 12.26 9.72 8.13
C GLU A 50 10.80 10.14 7.89
N VAL A 51 9.94 9.23 7.41
CA VAL A 51 8.53 9.49 7.08
C VAL A 51 7.58 8.84 8.12
N GLU A 52 8.12 8.14 9.12
CA GLU A 52 7.34 7.46 10.15
C GLU A 52 6.86 8.38 11.29
N GLU A 53 7.16 9.69 11.23
CA GLU A 53 6.71 10.70 12.22
C GLU A 53 5.27 11.19 12.00
#